data_AF-A0A6C2UGX1-F1
#
_entry.id   AF-A0A6C2UGX1-F1
#
_cell.length_a   1.000
_cell.length_b   1.000
_cell.length_c   1.000
_cell.angle_alpha   90.00
_cell.angle_beta   90.00
_cell.angle_gamma   90.00
#
_symmetry.space_group_name_H-M   'P 1'
#
loop_
_entity.id
_entity.type
_entity.pdbx_description
1 polymer ?
#
loop_
_entity_poly.entity_id
_entity_poly.type
_entity_poly.pdbx_seq_one_letter_code
_entity_poly.pdbx_strand_id
1 'polypeptide(L)'
;MKCTEAEKWVLLQDSGEIPAKRKNALAAHLHDCNPCRQFQHALIESQQLFPTTEEPGAKALQNVLREARLQAPERKRVQLFNWNWKPALAMAASVLIGLGFFSLTLRPDRVGLELVVTEMQMMDAEDQIVDVMYSGLSEDNLAFNFLMSYEGG
;
A
#
# COMPACT_ATOMS: atom_id res chain seq x y z
N MET A 1 17.19 -8.58 -28.35
CA MET A 1 16.36 -8.70 -27.12
C MET A 1 16.50 -10.13 -26.59
N LYS A 2 16.43 -10.32 -25.27
CA LYS A 2 16.40 -11.67 -24.66
C LYS A 2 14.98 -12.24 -24.75
N CYS A 3 14.82 -13.54 -25.01
CA CYS A 3 13.50 -14.16 -25.17
C CYS A 3 12.59 -13.95 -23.93
N THR A 4 13.16 -14.01 -22.72
CA THR A 4 12.41 -13.78 -21.48
C THR A 4 11.86 -12.36 -21.34
N GLU A 5 12.51 -11.38 -21.95
CA GLU A 5 12.02 -10.00 -22.02
C GLU A 5 10.94 -9.86 -23.10
N ALA A 6 11.13 -10.54 -24.23
CA ALA A 6 10.15 -10.59 -25.30
C ALA A 6 8.83 -11.20 -24.83
N GLU A 7 8.86 -12.33 -24.11
CA GLU A 7 7.68 -12.99 -23.54
C GLU A 7 6.90 -12.04 -22.62
N LYS A 8 7.60 -11.32 -21.73
CA LYS A 8 6.98 -10.29 -20.88
C LYS A 8 6.32 -9.19 -21.72
N TRP A 9 6.97 -8.75 -22.78
CA TRP A 9 6.41 -7.73 -23.65
C TRP A 9 5.24 -8.25 -24.48
N VAL A 10 5.21 -9.52 -24.86
CA VAL A 10 4.03 -10.16 -25.48
C VAL A 10 2.85 -10.15 -24.51
N LEU A 11 3.05 -10.51 -23.24
CA LEU A 11 2.00 -10.44 -22.22
C LEU A 11 1.50 -9.01 -21.97
N LEU A 12 2.41 -8.02 -21.94
CA LEU A 12 2.04 -6.60 -21.81
C LEU A 12 1.36 -6.05 -23.07
N GLN A 13 1.68 -6.60 -24.24
CA GLN A 13 0.98 -6.25 -25.48
C GLN A 13 -0.46 -6.75 -25.42
N ASP A 14 -0.67 -7.92 -24.84
CA ASP A 14 -1.99 -8.51 -24.66
C ASP A 14 -2.88 -7.73 -23.71
N SER A 15 -2.34 -7.28 -22.57
CA SER A 15 -3.06 -6.39 -21.65
C SER A 15 -3.21 -4.95 -22.16
N GLY A 16 -2.61 -4.61 -23.30
CA GLY A 16 -2.60 -3.24 -23.83
C GLY A 16 -1.67 -2.26 -23.11
N GLU A 17 -0.85 -2.74 -22.17
CA GLU A 17 0.04 -1.94 -21.32
C GLU A 17 1.41 -1.65 -21.96
N ILE A 18 1.71 -2.20 -23.14
CA ILE A 18 3.01 -1.99 -23.78
C ILE A 18 3.13 -0.56 -24.38
N PRO A 19 4.18 0.21 -24.02
CA PRO A 19 4.40 1.54 -24.57
C PRO A 19 4.75 1.48 -26.06
N ALA A 20 4.25 2.45 -26.84
CA ALA A 20 4.37 2.47 -28.32
C ALA A 20 5.82 2.30 -28.82
N LYS A 21 6.80 2.90 -28.13
CA LYS A 21 8.23 2.78 -28.47
C LYS A 21 8.74 1.33 -28.47
N ARG A 22 8.16 0.46 -27.64
CA ARG A 22 8.60 -0.94 -27.48
C ARG A 22 7.89 -1.90 -28.43
N LYS A 23 6.75 -1.50 -29.01
CA LYS A 23 5.98 -2.33 -29.97
C LYS A 23 6.82 -2.70 -31.20
N ASN A 24 7.55 -1.74 -31.77
CA ASN A 24 8.38 -1.97 -32.95
C ASN A 24 9.56 -2.91 -32.67
N ALA A 25 10.20 -2.76 -31.50
CA ALA A 25 11.29 -3.64 -31.09
C ALA A 25 10.82 -5.07 -30.83
N LEU A 26 9.62 -5.23 -30.26
CA LEU A 26 8.98 -6.53 -30.10
C LEU A 26 8.67 -7.17 -31.45
N ALA A 27 8.06 -6.41 -32.37
CA ALA A 27 7.72 -6.90 -33.71
C ALA A 27 8.96 -7.37 -34.49
N ALA A 28 10.07 -6.62 -34.42
CA ALA A 28 11.34 -7.03 -35.01
C ALA A 28 11.84 -8.35 -34.42
N HIS A 29 11.80 -8.51 -33.09
CA HIS A 29 12.23 -9.75 -32.44
C HIS A 29 11.35 -10.95 -32.79
N LEU A 30 10.02 -10.77 -32.87
CA LEU A 30 9.09 -11.83 -33.26
C LEU A 30 9.31 -12.29 -34.71
N HIS A 31 9.82 -11.40 -35.57
CA HIS A 31 10.18 -11.75 -36.95
C HIS A 31 11.38 -12.70 -37.01
N ASP A 32 12.35 -12.56 -36.11
CA ASP A 32 13.59 -13.35 -36.15
C ASP A 32 13.56 -14.55 -35.19
N CYS A 33 12.71 -14.52 -34.16
CA CYS A 33 12.72 -15.50 -33.07
C CYS A 33 11.51 -16.45 -33.14
N ASN A 34 11.74 -17.67 -33.62
CA ASN A 34 10.74 -18.73 -33.68
C ASN A 34 10.07 -19.07 -32.32
N PRO A 35 10.81 -19.28 -31.20
CA PRO A 35 10.16 -19.65 -29.94
C PRO A 35 9.23 -18.55 -29.40
N CYS A 36 9.61 -17.28 -29.52
CA CYS A 36 8.74 -16.17 -29.11
C CYS A 36 7.48 -16.05 -29.98
N ARG A 37 7.57 -16.43 -31.27
CA ARG A 37 6.39 -16.50 -32.15
C ARG A 37 5.45 -17.63 -31.77
N GLN A 38 5.98 -18.82 -31.45
CA GLN A 38 5.18 -19.93 -30.94
C GLN A 38 4.47 -19.56 -29.65
N PHE A 39 5.15 -18.88 -28.73
CA PHE A 39 4.54 -18.35 -27.51
C PHE A 39 3.39 -17.38 -27.80
N GLN A 40 3.59 -16.43 -28.73
CA GLN A 40 2.54 -15.51 -29.16
C GLN A 40 1.33 -16.25 -29.74
N HIS A 41 1.55 -17.26 -30.59
CA HIS A 41 0.48 -18.07 -31.16
C HIS A 41 -0.29 -18.84 -30.09
N ALA A 42 0.40 -19.46 -29.13
CA ALA A 42 -0.23 -20.19 -28.03
C ALA A 42 -1.12 -19.27 -27.16
N LEU A 43 -0.71 -18.01 -26.96
CA LEU A 43 -1.54 -17.01 -26.27
C LEU A 43 -2.80 -16.64 -27.06
N ILE A 44 -2.67 -16.41 -28.36
CA ILE A 44 -3.82 -16.09 -29.21
C ILE A 44 -4.80 -17.28 -29.28
N GLU A 45 -4.28 -18.50 -29.39
CA GLU A 45 -5.08 -19.72 -29.41
C GLU A 45 -5.84 -19.93 -28.09
N SER A 46 -5.21 -19.67 -26.95
CA SER A 46 -5.88 -19.80 -25.65
C SER A 46 -7.02 -18.80 -25.48
N GLN A 47 -6.89 -17.58 -26.00
CA GLN A 47 -7.98 -16.59 -25.99
C GLN A 47 -9.18 -17.01 -26.85
N GLN A 48 -8.92 -17.66 -27.99
CA GLN A 48 -9.99 -18.18 -28.83
C GLN A 48 -10.76 -19.32 -28.15
N LEU A 49 -10.07 -20.13 -27.33
CA LEU A 49 -10.69 -21.20 -26.56
C LEU A 49 -11.46 -20.69 -25.33
N PHE A 50 -11.04 -19.55 -24.76
CA PHE A 50 -11.65 -18.96 -23.57
C PHE A 50 -12.10 -17.51 -23.86
N PRO A 51 -13.13 -17.31 -24.70
CA PRO A 51 -13.61 -15.97 -25.00
C PRO A 51 -14.21 -15.35 -23.73
N THR A 52 -13.66 -14.21 -23.32
CA THR A 52 -14.21 -13.34 -22.28
C THR A 52 -15.48 -12.68 -22.82
N THR A 53 -16.57 -13.46 -22.83
CA THR A 53 -17.82 -13.09 -23.49
C THR A 53 -18.64 -12.14 -22.62
N GLU A 54 -18.55 -12.27 -21.29
CA GLU A 54 -19.31 -11.48 -20.33
C GLU A 54 -18.49 -11.21 -19.07
N GLU A 55 -18.69 -10.02 -18.48
CA GLU A 55 -18.15 -9.72 -17.15
C GLU A 55 -18.79 -10.69 -16.13
N PRO A 56 -18.00 -11.33 -15.25
CA PRO A 56 -18.55 -12.25 -14.27
C PRO A 56 -19.56 -11.52 -13.38
N GLY A 57 -20.78 -12.04 -13.27
CA GLY A 57 -21.81 -11.44 -12.44
C GLY A 57 -21.34 -11.27 -10.98
N ALA A 58 -21.87 -10.26 -10.29
CA ALA A 58 -21.43 -9.87 -8.93
C ALA A 58 -21.37 -11.06 -7.94
N LYS A 59 -22.29 -12.03 -8.06
CA LYS A 59 -22.29 -13.26 -7.23
C LYS A 59 -21.08 -14.16 -7.48
N ALA A 60 -20.66 -14.32 -8.74
CA ALA A 60 -19.48 -15.12 -9.08
C ALA A 60 -18.22 -14.46 -8.49
N LEU A 61 -18.11 -13.13 -8.63
CA LEU A 61 -17.01 -12.36 -8.08
C LEU A 61 -16.96 -12.45 -6.54
N GLN A 62 -18.09 -12.31 -5.86
CA GLN A 62 -18.18 -12.47 -4.40
C GLN A 62 -17.79 -13.87 -3.94
N ASN A 63 -18.16 -14.92 -4.68
CA ASN A 63 -17.78 -16.29 -4.35
C ASN A 63 -16.27 -16.51 -4.48
N VAL A 64 -15.65 -15.98 -5.55
CA VAL A 64 -14.19 -16.03 -5.73
C VAL A 64 -13.48 -15.28 -4.61
N LEU A 65 -13.94 -14.07 -4.26
CA LEU A 65 -13.36 -13.30 -3.15
C LEU A 65 -13.51 -14.01 -1.81
N ARG A 66 -14.65 -14.67 -1.57
CA ARG A 66 -14.87 -15.46 -0.36
C ARG A 66 -13.88 -16.60 -0.27
N GLU A 67 -13.73 -17.37 -1.34
CA GLU A 67 -12.81 -18.51 -1.38
C GLU A 67 -11.35 -18.07 -1.26
N ALA A 68 -10.98 -16.98 -1.93
CA ALA A 68 -9.64 -16.39 -1.82
C ALA A 68 -9.32 -15.95 -0.38
N ARG A 69 -10.31 -15.47 0.38
CA ARG A 69 -10.12 -15.16 1.82
C ARG A 69 -9.96 -16.40 2.68
N LEU A 70 -10.68 -17.48 2.38
CA LEU A 70 -10.56 -18.75 3.11
C LEU A 70 -9.20 -19.41 2.88
N GLN A 71 -8.66 -19.30 1.67
CA GLN A 71 -7.36 -19.86 1.30
C GLN A 71 -6.20 -18.89 1.50
N ALA A 72 -6.48 -17.65 1.92
CA ALA A 72 -5.42 -16.68 2.18
C ALA A 72 -4.51 -17.23 3.29
N PRO A 73 -3.18 -17.29 3.07
CA PRO A 73 -2.27 -17.69 4.13
C PRO A 73 -2.49 -16.78 5.33
N GLU A 74 -2.55 -17.36 6.53
CA GLU A 74 -2.67 -16.58 7.76
C GLU A 74 -1.65 -15.45 7.70
N ARG A 75 -2.14 -14.21 7.79
CA ARG A 75 -1.26 -13.05 7.86
C ARG A 75 -0.37 -13.28 9.06
N LYS A 76 0.86 -13.73 8.82
CA LYS A 76 1.94 -13.68 9.81
C LYS A 76 1.97 -12.23 10.23
N ARG A 77 1.35 -11.92 11.38
CA ARG A 77 1.52 -10.64 12.06
C ARG A 77 3.02 -10.52 12.20
N VAL A 78 3.60 -9.70 11.35
CA VAL A 78 5.01 -9.37 11.41
C VAL A 78 5.17 -8.78 12.81
N GLN A 79 5.69 -9.58 13.73
CA GLN A 79 6.11 -9.17 15.07
C GLN A 79 7.35 -8.26 14.95
N LEU A 80 7.38 -7.37 13.95
CA LEU A 80 8.44 -6.40 13.71
C LEU A 80 8.44 -5.28 14.76
N PHE A 81 7.46 -5.28 15.67
CA PHE A 81 7.37 -4.33 16.76
C PHE A 81 7.53 -5.00 18.14
N ASN A 82 8.19 -6.17 18.19
CA ASN A 82 8.63 -6.73 19.46
C ASN A 82 9.95 -6.09 19.89
N TRP A 83 9.82 -5.21 20.88
CA TRP A 83 10.46 -5.46 22.17
C TRP A 83 11.98 -5.23 22.23
N ASN A 84 12.52 -4.09 21.77
CA ASN A 84 13.87 -3.67 22.22
C ASN A 84 14.19 -2.16 22.08
N TRP A 85 13.22 -1.30 21.75
CA TRP A 85 13.48 0.14 21.56
C TRP A 85 13.27 1.00 22.83
N LYS A 86 12.76 0.41 23.92
CA LYS A 86 12.60 1.10 25.21
C LYS A 86 13.92 1.70 25.77
N PRO A 87 15.09 1.01 25.75
CA PRO A 87 16.31 1.59 26.31
C PRO A 87 16.91 2.72 25.45
N ALA A 88 16.65 2.74 24.13
CA ALA A 88 17.20 3.77 23.24
C ALA A 88 16.57 5.16 23.51
N LEU A 89 15.27 5.19 23.85
CA LEU A 89 14.54 6.41 24.13
C LEU A 89 14.95 7.03 25.48
N ALA A 90 15.27 6.19 26.48
CA ALA A 90 15.77 6.65 27.78
C ALA A 90 17.16 7.29 27.69
N MET A 91 18.04 6.77 26.83
CA MET A 91 19.38 7.36 26.60
C MET A 91 19.32 8.72 25.90
N ALA A 92 18.36 8.94 24.98
CA ALA A 92 18.19 10.24 24.35
C ALA A 92 17.78 11.33 25.35
N ALA A 93 16.92 11.00 26.32
CA ALA A 93 16.48 11.94 27.36
C ALA A 93 17.61 12.36 28.30
N SER A 94 18.48 11.42 28.72
CA SER A 94 19.61 11.75 29.61
C SER A 94 20.67 12.63 28.93
N VAL A 95 20.92 12.42 27.63
CA VAL A 95 21.84 13.26 26.84
C VAL A 95 21.31 14.69 26.72
N LEU A 96 20.01 14.88 26.49
CA LEU A 96 19.39 16.22 26.42
C LEU A 96 19.45 16.95 27.76
N ILE A 97 19.18 16.25 28.87
CA ILE A 97 19.27 16.85 30.21
C ILE A 97 20.73 17.22 30.52
N GLY A 98 21.69 16.35 30.21
CA GLY A 98 23.12 16.62 30.40
C GLY A 98 23.61 17.81 29.57
N LEU A 99 23.22 17.89 28.29
CA LEU A 99 23.55 19.01 27.41
C LEU A 99 22.89 20.33 27.86
N GLY A 100 21.65 20.27 28.35
CA GLY A 100 20.96 21.43 28.92
C GLY A 100 21.71 21.98 30.14
N PHE A 101 22.04 21.10 31.10
CA PHE A 101 22.78 21.48 32.30
C PHE A 101 24.17 22.03 31.98
N PHE A 102 24.90 21.39 31.06
CA PHE A 102 26.23 21.82 30.62
C PHE A 102 26.21 23.17 29.88
N SER A 103 25.16 23.43 29.10
CA SER A 103 25.00 24.71 28.40
C SER A 103 24.66 25.85 29.37
N LEU A 104 23.89 25.57 30.42
CA LEU A 104 23.56 26.52 31.48
C LEU A 104 24.78 26.88 32.35
N THR A 105 25.66 25.93 32.64
CA THR A 105 26.87 26.19 33.44
C THR A 105 27.96 26.92 32.65
N LEU A 106 28.03 26.73 31.33
CA LEU A 106 29.01 27.41 30.46
C LEU A 106 28.57 28.81 29.98
N ARG A 107 27.30 29.18 30.12
CA ARG A 107 26.78 30.50 29.73
C ARG A 107 25.88 31.10 30.83
N PRO A 108 26.46 31.61 31.93
CA PRO A 108 25.68 32.23 33.00
C PRO A 108 25.04 33.59 32.60
N ASP A 109 25.42 34.20 31.47
CA ASP A 109 25.09 35.60 31.17
C ASP A 109 23.91 35.84 30.21
N ARG A 110 23.06 34.85 29.92
CA ARG A 110 21.81 35.10 29.19
C ARG A 110 20.65 34.27 29.71
N VAL A 111 20.03 34.73 30.79
CA VAL A 111 18.69 34.28 31.20
C VAL A 111 17.75 35.49 31.18
N GLY A 112 17.39 35.93 29.97
CA GLY A 112 16.12 36.64 29.78
C GLY A 112 15.03 35.59 29.74
N LEU A 113 14.43 35.30 30.89
CA LEU A 113 13.24 34.46 31.02
C LEU A 113 12.04 35.26 30.49
N GLU A 114 11.87 35.27 29.16
CA GLU A 114 10.58 35.64 28.58
C GLU A 114 9.70 34.39 28.70
N LEU A 115 8.94 34.34 29.80
CA LEU A 115 7.92 33.34 30.07
C LEU A 115 6.78 33.54 29.07
N VAL A 116 6.97 33.09 27.83
CA VAL A 116 5.88 32.95 26.87
C VAL A 116 5.04 31.78 27.34
N VAL A 117 4.05 32.11 28.19
CA VAL A 117 2.90 31.27 28.48
C VAL A 117 2.10 31.16 27.19
N THR A 118 2.49 30.25 26.29
CA THR A 118 1.60 29.80 25.22
C THR A 118 0.59 28.83 25.83
N GLU A 119 -0.48 29.44 26.31
CA GLU A 119 -1.86 29.00 26.38
C GLU A 119 -2.23 27.86 25.38
N MET A 120 -1.78 26.62 25.63
CA MET A 120 -2.18 25.43 24.84
C MET A 120 -2.26 24.14 25.68
N GLN A 121 -2.65 24.24 26.96
CA GLN A 121 -2.83 23.04 27.81
C GLN A 121 -4.18 22.95 28.54
N MET A 122 -5.20 23.66 28.03
CA MET A 122 -6.60 23.31 28.30
C MET A 122 -7.33 23.11 26.97
N MET A 123 -7.01 22.02 26.28
CA MET A 123 -7.97 21.41 25.37
C MET A 123 -8.24 20.00 25.88
N ASP A 124 -9.53 19.77 26.12
CA ASP A 124 -10.14 18.60 26.71
C ASP A 124 -9.64 17.30 26.08
N ALA A 125 -9.44 16.29 26.93
CA ALA A 125 -9.11 14.92 26.51
C ALA A 125 -10.26 14.23 25.76
N GLU A 126 -11.40 14.91 25.55
CA GLU A 126 -12.60 14.34 24.95
C GLU A 126 -12.61 14.39 23.42
N ASP A 127 -11.94 15.37 22.79
CA ASP A 127 -11.92 15.48 21.32
C ASP A 127 -10.95 14.49 20.64
N GLN A 128 -9.96 13.99 21.37
CA GLN A 128 -8.97 13.05 20.82
C GLN A 128 -9.52 11.63 20.67
N ILE A 129 -10.66 11.30 21.30
CA ILE A 129 -11.29 9.97 21.23
C ILE A 129 -12.20 9.86 20.00
N VAL A 130 -12.70 10.98 19.47
CA VAL A 130 -13.60 10.97 18.30
C VAL A 130 -12.83 10.81 16.99
N ASP A 131 -11.63 11.39 16.88
CA ASP A 131 -10.80 11.32 15.66
C ASP A 131 -10.18 9.92 15.43
N VAL A 132 -9.95 9.15 16.50
CA VAL A 132 -9.44 7.76 16.41
C VAL A 132 -10.55 6.77 16.01
N MET A 133 -11.83 7.07 16.27
CA MET A 133 -12.92 6.18 15.85
C MET A 133 -13.36 6.40 14.40
N TYR A 134 -13.12 7.57 13.82
CA TYR A 134 -13.59 7.91 12.46
C TYR A 134 -12.51 7.95 11.37
N SER A 135 -11.22 7.94 11.72
CA SER A 135 -10.11 7.92 10.74
C SER A 135 -9.80 6.54 10.14
N GLY A 136 -10.46 5.48 10.60
CA GLY A 136 -10.26 4.10 10.13
C GLY A 136 -11.25 3.61 9.06
N LEU A 137 -12.24 4.41 8.69
CA LEU A 137 -13.26 4.06 7.70
C LEU A 137 -13.18 5.04 6.53
N SER A 138 -12.45 4.66 5.47
CA SER A 138 -12.55 5.36 4.19
C SER A 138 -14.02 5.41 3.75
N GLU A 139 -14.43 6.53 3.15
CA GLU A 139 -15.81 6.82 2.75
C GLU A 139 -16.47 5.67 1.95
N ASP A 140 -15.67 4.85 1.26
CA ASP A 140 -16.09 3.65 0.54
C ASP A 140 -16.71 2.55 1.43
N ASN A 141 -16.34 2.45 2.71
CA ASN A 141 -16.90 1.46 3.64
C ASN A 141 -18.26 1.87 4.22
N LEU A 142 -18.58 3.17 4.24
CA LEU A 142 -19.88 3.66 4.70
C LEU A 142 -20.99 3.36 3.70
N ALA A 143 -20.68 3.43 2.40
CA ALA A 143 -21.62 3.06 1.33
C ALA A 143 -22.00 1.56 1.39
N PHE A 144 -21.07 0.69 1.79
CA PHE A 144 -21.31 -0.75 1.89
C PHE A 144 -22.21 -1.14 3.07
N ASN A 145 -22.15 -0.42 4.19
CA ASN A 145 -22.98 -0.72 5.36
C ASN A 145 -24.42 -0.17 5.22
N PHE A 146 -24.59 0.95 4.50
CA PHE A 146 -25.91 1.50 4.21
C PHE A 146 -26.73 0.66 3.22
N LEU A 147 -26.08 -0.06 2.29
CA LEU A 147 -26.78 -0.94 1.34
C LEU A 147 -27.27 -2.26 1.97
N MET A 148 -26.65 -2.72 3.06
CA MET A 148 -27.06 -3.96 3.75
C MET A 148 -28.22 -3.77 4.74
N SER A 149 -28.56 -2.53 5.11
CA SER A 149 -29.65 -2.25 6.06
C SER A 149 -30.99 -1.93 5.40
N TYR A 150 -31.07 -1.87 4.06
CA TYR A 150 -32.28 -1.48 3.33
C TYR A 150 -32.99 -2.59 2.54
N GLU A 151 -32.50 -3.84 2.54
CA GLU A 151 -33.27 -5.00 2.00
C GLU A 151 -34.06 -5.73 3.10
N GLY A 152 -34.73 -4.96 3.96
CA GLY A 152 -35.54 -5.47 5.07
C GLY A 152 -36.74 -4.59 5.35
N GLY A 153 -37.57 -4.33 4.33
CA GLY A 153 -38.87 -3.67 4.43
C GLY A 153 -39.81 -4.18 3.35
#